data_AF-A0A382ZLF1-F1
#
_entry.id   AF-A0A382ZLF1-F1
#
_cell.length_a   1.000
_cell.length_b   1.000
_cell.length_c   1.000
_cell.angle_alpha   90.00
_cell.angle_beta   90.00
_cell.angle_gamma   90.00
#
_symmetry.space_group_name_H-M   'P 1'
#
loop_
_entity.id
_entity.type
_entity.pdbx_description
1 polymer ?
#
loop_
_entity_poly.entity_id
_entity_poly.type
_entity_poly.pdbx_seq_one_letter_code
_entity_poly.pdbx_strand_id
1 'polypeptide(L)' 'NHHMLFDIKWDKPYSRELAFFPVPELHEDKYWPPVGRIDNVYGDRHLVCTYPTIASYREATE' A
#
# COMPACT_ATOMS: atom_id res chain seq x y z
N ASN A 1 -2.87 -1.55 0.44
CA ASN A 1 -1.97 -2.71 0.42
C ASN A 1 -2.56 -3.93 1.08
N HIS A 2 -2.96 -3.88 2.35
CA HIS A 2 -3.60 -5.03 2.99
C HIS A 2 -4.96 -5.41 2.38
N HIS A 3 -5.68 -4.47 1.77
CA HIS A 3 -6.90 -4.80 1.01
C HIS A 3 -6.63 -5.87 -0.06
N MET A 4 -5.44 -5.87 -0.70
CA MET A 4 -5.13 -6.82 -1.77
C MET A 4 -4.96 -8.27 -1.29
N LEU A 5 -4.81 -8.49 0.02
CA LEU A 5 -4.85 -9.84 0.60
C LEU A 5 -6.27 -10.42 0.56
N PHE A 6 -7.27 -9.58 0.81
CA PHE A 6 -8.66 -9.99 1.02
C PHE A 6 -9.55 -9.71 -0.20
N ASP A 7 -9.08 -8.89 -1.14
CA ASP A 7 -9.78 -8.65 -2.40
C ASP A 7 -10.04 -9.95 -3.12
N ILE A 8 -11.28 -10.13 -3.59
CA ILE A 8 -11.72 -11.36 -4.27
C ILE A 8 -10.95 -11.54 -5.60
N LYS A 9 -10.67 -10.44 -6.31
CA LYS A 9 -9.99 -10.46 -7.61
C LYS A 9 -8.49 -10.26 -7.47
N TRP A 10 -7.73 -11.01 -8.28
CA TRP A 10 -6.27 -10.91 -8.35
C TRP A 10 -5.80 -11.06 -9.78
N ASP A 11 -5.55 -9.91 -10.42
CA ASP A 11 -5.22 -9.82 -11.84
C ASP A 11 -3.71 -9.72 -12.08
N LYS A 12 -2.89 -10.35 -11.24
CA LYS A 12 -1.43 -10.38 -11.38
C LYS A 12 -0.94 -11.74 -11.91
N PRO A 13 0.13 -11.78 -12.72
CA PRO A 13 0.64 -13.02 -13.32
C PRO A 13 1.44 -13.90 -12.33
N TYR A 14 1.31 -13.66 -11.02
CA TYR A 14 1.97 -14.39 -9.94
C TYR A 14 1.00 -14.61 -8.79
N SER A 15 1.22 -15.59 -7.92
CA SER A 15 0.30 -15.88 -6.81
C SER A 15 0.37 -14.82 -5.70
N ARG A 16 -0.70 -14.71 -4.89
CA ARG A 16 -0.68 -13.90 -3.67
C ARG A 16 0.41 -14.36 -2.70
N GLU A 17 0.63 -15.67 -2.61
CA GLU A 17 1.68 -16.24 -1.76
C GLU A 17 3.06 -15.77 -2.18
N LEU A 18 3.37 -15.77 -3.47
CA LEU A 18 4.65 -15.22 -3.95
C LEU A 18 4.77 -13.71 -3.70
N ALA A 19 3.66 -12.97 -3.75
CA ALA A 19 3.64 -11.52 -3.53
C ALA A 19 3.92 -11.14 -2.07
N PHE A 20 3.38 -11.93 -1.14
CA PHE A 20 3.32 -11.59 0.27
C PHE A 20 4.28 -12.42 1.12
N PHE A 21 4.58 -13.65 0.72
CA PHE A 21 5.43 -14.61 1.44
C PHE A 21 6.48 -15.22 0.48
N PRO A 22 7.37 -14.41 -0.09
CA PRO A 22 8.37 -14.90 -1.04
C PRO A 22 9.45 -15.81 -0.42
N VAL A 23 9.62 -15.78 0.91
CA VAL A 23 10.57 -16.61 1.65
C VAL A 23 9.93 -17.21 2.91
N PRO A 24 10.36 -18.40 3.37
CA PRO A 24 9.71 -19.13 4.46
C PRO A 24 9.66 -18.38 5.80
N GLU A 25 10.66 -17.57 6.10
CA GLU A 25 10.79 -16.86 7.38
C GLU A 25 9.66 -15.83 7.59
N LEU A 26 9.08 -15.31 6.50
CA LEU A 26 8.01 -14.33 6.53
C LEU A 26 6.64 -14.92 6.93
N HIS A 27 6.53 -16.23 7.17
CA HIS A 27 5.30 -16.84 7.67
C HIS A 27 5.13 -16.66 9.18
N GLU A 28 6.23 -16.57 9.93
CA GLU A 28 6.23 -16.48 11.39
C GLU A 28 6.32 -15.03 11.88
N ASP A 29 7.23 -14.25 11.27
CA ASP A 29 7.41 -12.84 11.60
C ASP A 29 7.48 -12.01 10.32
N LYS A 30 6.46 -11.18 10.13
CA LYS A 30 6.28 -10.40 8.92
C LYS A 30 6.07 -8.94 9.21
N TYR A 31 7.01 -8.15 8.71
CA TYR A 31 6.79 -6.72 8.59
C TYR A 31 5.87 -6.40 7.41
N TRP A 32 4.85 -5.60 7.68
CA TRP A 32 3.84 -5.22 6.70
C TRP A 32 4.05 -3.77 6.23
N PRO A 33 4.34 -3.55 4.93
CA PRO A 33 4.43 -2.19 4.39
C PRO A 33 3.07 -1.48 4.52
N PRO A 34 2.99 -0.36 5.27
CA PRO A 34 1.71 0.30 5.55
C PRO A 34 1.07 0.89 4.30
N VAL A 35 1.88 1.28 3.31
CA VAL A 35 1.45 1.90 2.06
C VAL A 35 2.04 1.18 0.84
N GLY A 36 1.39 1.39 -0.31
CA GLY A 36 1.84 0.93 -1.62
C GLY A 36 3.10 1.63 -2.12
N ARG A 37 3.46 1.37 -3.37
CA ARG A 37 4.48 2.16 -4.06
C ARG A 37 4.00 3.61 -4.15
N ILE A 38 4.86 4.54 -3.75
CA ILE A 38 4.60 5.99 -3.79
C ILE A 38 4.68 6.48 -5.24
N ASP A 39 3.75 7.36 -5.63
CA ASP A 39 3.81 8.09 -6.90
C ASP A 39 4.66 9.36 -6.72
N ASN A 40 5.93 9.25 -7.12
CA ASN A 40 6.87 10.36 -6.99
C ASN A 40 6.55 11.51 -7.96
N VAL A 41 6.11 11.21 -9.19
CA VAL A 41 5.87 12.24 -10.21
C VAL A 41 4.66 13.10 -9.85
N TYR A 42 3.64 12.48 -9.26
CA TYR A 42 2.51 13.23 -8.72
C TYR A 42 2.96 14.18 -7.61
N GLY A 43 3.81 13.71 -6.69
CA GLY A 43 4.35 14.52 -5.59
C GLY A 43 5.16 15.72 -6.09
N ASP A 44 6.01 15.52 -7.09
CA ASP A 44 6.82 16.60 -7.68
C ASP A 44 5.95 17.67 -8.36
N ARG A 45 4.79 17.29 -8.91
CA ARG A 45 3.85 18.21 -9.56
C ARG A 45 2.88 18.90 -8.57
N HIS A 46 2.64 18.31 -7.41
CA HIS A 46 1.69 18.79 -6.39
C HIS A 46 2.39 18.94 -5.04
N LEU A 47 3.30 19.90 -4.96
CA LEU A 47 4.15 20.10 -3.80
C LEU A 47 3.33 20.53 -2.56
N VAL A 48 3.21 19.63 -1.59
CA VAL A 48 2.62 19.89 -0.27
C VAL A 48 3.67 19.58 0.80
N CYS A 49 4.18 20.62 1.47
CA CYS A 49 5.24 20.50 2.48
C CYS A 49 4.80 20.95 3.88
N THR A 50 3.50 21.17 4.07
CA THR A 50 2.89 21.47 5.36
C THR A 50 1.93 20.37 5.73
N TYR A 51 1.60 20.27 7.02
CA TYR A 51 0.57 19.34 7.45
C TYR A 51 -0.76 19.67 6.75
N PRO A 52 -1.38 18.67 6.10
CA PRO A 52 -2.76 18.77 5.67
C PRO A 52 -3.66 19.01 6.90
N THR A 53 -4.78 19.70 6.72
CA THR A 53 -5.76 19.88 7.81
C THR A 53 -6.39 18.54 8.17
N ILE A 54 -6.89 18.39 9.41
CA ILE A 54 -7.60 17.17 9.82
C ILE A 54 -8.78 16.83 8.87
N ALA A 55 -9.44 17.85 8.31
CA ALA A 55 -10.50 17.66 7.31
C ALA A 55 -10.00 16.91 6.07
N SER A 56 -8.83 17.27 5.55
CA SER A 56 -8.26 16.62 4.35
C SER A 56 -7.92 15.14 4.54
N TYR A 57 -7.63 14.69 5.77
CA TYR A 57 -7.43 13.27 6.05
C TYR A 57 -8.76 12.49 6.05
N ARG A 58 -9.86 13.13 6.42
CA ARG A 58 -11.19 12.50 6.42
C ARG A 58 -11.68 12.22 5.00
N GLU A 59 -11.46 13.16 4.08
CA GLU A 59 -11.82 13.01 2.66
C GLU A 59 -11.01 11.91 1.95
N ALA A 60 -9.74 11.70 2.32
CA ALA A 60 -8.90 10.67 1.71
C ALA A 60 -9.21 9.23 2.16
N THR A 61 -10.10 9.05 3.14
CA THR A 61 -10.46 7.75 3.73
C THR A 61 -11.83 7.24 3.23
N GLU A 62 -12.56 8.06 2.47
CA GLU A 62 -13.80 7.70 1.75
C GLU A 62 -13.49 7.25 0.31
#